data_AF-A0A655Q0X8-F1
#
_entry.id   AF-A0A655Q0X8-F1
#
_cell.length_a   1.000
_cell.length_b   1.000
_cell.length_c   1.000
_cell.angle_alpha   90.00
_cell.angle_beta   90.00
_cell.angle_gamma   90.00
#
_symmetry.space_group_name_H-M   'P 1'
#
loop_
_entity.id
_entity.type
_entity.pdbx_description
1 polymer ?
#
loop_
_entity_poly.entity_id
_entity_poly.type
_entity_poly.pdbx_seq_one_letter_code
_entity_poly.pdbx_strand_id
1 'polypeptide(L)' 'MIIPRSNMHNLMLRADVVKAVEKGEFHIWAIDHVTEAIEIFTGKPAGVATDDGSYPVDTVFGLAQAKLNALRK' A
#
# COMPACT_ATOMS: atom_id res chain seq x y z
N MET A 1 7.68 3.69 -7.46
CA MET A 1 8.49 3.57 -6.23
C MET A 1 7.64 3.96 -5.03
N ILE A 2 7.62 3.15 -3.98
CA ILE A 2 6.99 3.49 -2.69
C ILE A 2 8.10 3.87 -1.71
N ILE A 3 7.94 4.95 -0.96
CA ILE A 3 8.87 5.37 0.09
C ILE A 3 8.12 5.74 1.38
N PRO A 4 8.75 5.61 2.56
CA PRO A 4 8.21 6.21 3.77
C PRO A 4 8.09 7.72 3.63
N ARG A 5 6.99 8.32 4.11
CA ARG A 5 6.78 9.78 4.09
C ARG A 5 7.88 10.53 4.85
N SER A 6 8.38 9.94 5.93
CA SER A 6 9.52 10.46 6.69
C SER A 6 10.79 10.67 5.86
N ASN A 7 10.97 9.92 4.77
CA ASN A 7 12.13 10.04 3.90
C ASN A 7 11.98 11.14 2.83
N MET A 8 10.82 11.80 2.71
CA MET A 8 10.62 12.84 1.68
C MET A 8 11.61 13.99 1.81
N HIS A 9 11.95 14.42 3.02
CA HIS A 9 12.87 15.54 3.24
C HIS A 9 14.30 15.24 2.80
N ASN A 10 14.70 13.96 2.87
CA ASN A 10 16.05 13.50 2.51
C ASN A 10 16.11 12.91 1.09
N LEU A 11 15.02 13.00 0.32
CA LEU A 11 14.94 12.38 -0.98
C LEU A 11 15.72 13.18 -2.02
N MET A 12 16.93 12.73 -2.34
CA MET A 12 17.72 13.26 -3.45
C MET A 12 17.55 12.35 -4.67
N LEU A 13 16.81 12.84 -5.67
CA LEU A 13 16.61 12.13 -6.93
C LEU A 13 17.69 12.52 -7.94
N ARG A 14 18.16 11.55 -8.70
CA ARG A 14 19.00 11.81 -9.87
C ARG A 14 18.17 12.54 -10.95
N ALA A 15 18.83 13.37 -11.75
CA ALA A 15 18.16 14.23 -12.72
C ALA A 15 17.38 13.44 -13.81
N ASP A 16 17.84 12.23 -14.16
CA ASP A 16 17.14 11.32 -15.06
C ASP A 16 15.81 10.83 -14.47
N VAL A 17 15.79 10.52 -13.18
CA VAL A 17 14.56 10.13 -12.46
C VAL A 17 13.56 11.28 -12.41
N VAL A 18 14.03 12.51 -12.14
CA VAL A 18 13.15 13.70 -12.16
C VAL A 18 12.50 13.88 -13.53
N LYS A 19 13.28 13.78 -14.62
CA LYS A 19 12.74 13.87 -15.99
C LYS A 19 11.74 12.76 -16.30
N ALA A 20 11.97 11.54 -15.82
CA ALA A 20 11.03 10.43 -16.00
C ALA A 20 9.71 10.68 -15.24
N VAL A 21 9.77 11.30 -14.05
CA VAL A 21 8.59 11.72 -13.30
C VAL A 21 7.82 12.82 -14.03
N GLU A 22 8.51 13.85 -14.54
CA GLU A 22 7.88 14.94 -15.31
C GLU A 22 7.16 14.44 -16.57
N LYS A 23 7.67 13.37 -17.19
CA LYS A 23 7.06 12.71 -18.35
C LYS A 23 5.94 11.72 -18.00
N GLY A 24 5.71 11.46 -16.71
CA GLY A 24 4.76 10.42 -16.26
C GLY A 24 5.23 8.99 -16.50
N GLU A 25 6.49 8.78 -16.87
CA GLU A 25 7.09 7.45 -17.08
C GLU A 25 7.46 6.79 -15.75
N PHE A 26 7.58 7.58 -14.68
CA PHE A 26 7.93 7.10 -13.34
C PHE A 26 7.06 7.75 -12.26
N HIS A 27 6.64 6.96 -11.28
CA HIS A 27 5.78 7.41 -10.18
C HIS A 27 6.43 7.11 -8.84
N ILE A 28 6.40 8.08 -7.92
CA ILE A 28 6.89 7.95 -6.55
C ILE A 28 5.73 8.25 -5.61
N TRP A 29 5.43 7.33 -4.71
CA TRP A 29 4.36 7.46 -3.72
C TRP A 29 4.96 7.44 -2.32
N ALA A 30 4.70 8.47 -1.54
CA ALA A 30 5.08 8.56 -0.14
C ALA A 30 3.93 8.09 0.74
N ILE A 31 4.18 7.09 1.59
CA ILE A 31 3.19 6.48 2.47
C ILE A 31 3.65 6.55 3.94
N ASP A 32 2.69 6.60 4.86
CA ASP A 32 2.91 6.50 6.30
C ASP A 32 2.79 5.05 6.78
N HIS A 33 1.86 4.27 6.20
CA HIS A 33 1.59 2.89 6.59
C HIS A 33 1.54 1.94 5.39
N VAL A 34 1.95 0.68 5.60
CA VAL A 34 1.94 -0.38 4.57
C VAL A 34 0.53 -0.61 4.00
N THR A 35 -0.51 -0.32 4.76
CA THR A 35 -1.91 -0.37 4.31
C THR A 35 -2.15 0.52 3.09
N GLU A 36 -1.57 1.72 3.03
CA GLU A 36 -1.71 2.61 1.86
C GLU A 36 -1.07 1.99 0.61
N ALA A 37 0.09 1.31 0.74
CA ALA A 37 0.69 0.61 -0.39
C ALA A 37 -0.19 -0.56 -0.88
N ILE A 38 -0.84 -1.28 0.03
CA ILE A 38 -1.78 -2.35 -0.33
C ILE A 38 -2.92 -1.77 -1.16
N GLU A 39 -3.46 -0.63 -0.77
CA GLU A 39 -4.55 0.03 -1.50
C GLU A 39 -4.10 0.51 -2.88
N ILE A 40 -2.92 1.14 -2.98
CA ILE A 40 -2.34 1.60 -4.25
C ILE A 40 -2.14 0.43 -5.22
N PHE A 41 -1.66 -0.73 -4.75
CA PHE A 41 -1.34 -1.85 -5.62
C PHE A 41 -2.55 -2.73 -5.97
N THR A 42 -3.53 -2.84 -5.07
CA THR A 42 -4.66 -3.74 -5.26
C THR A 42 -5.92 -3.03 -5.77
N GLY A 43 -5.99 -1.70 -5.64
CA GLY A 43 -7.20 -0.93 -5.93
C GLY A 43 -8.36 -1.23 -4.98
N LYS A 44 -8.10 -1.92 -3.86
CA LYS A 44 -9.07 -2.30 -2.85
C LYS A 44 -8.65 -1.76 -1.49
N PRO A 45 -9.60 -1.41 -0.60
CA PRO A 45 -9.26 -1.04 0.77
C PRO A 45 -8.47 -2.16 1.46
N ALA A 46 -7.45 -1.80 2.24
CA ALA A 46 -6.69 -2.79 3.00
C ALA A 46 -7.60 -3.50 4.03
N GLY A 47 -8.48 -2.72 4.66
CA GLY A 47 -9.41 -3.16 5.70
C GLY A 47 -8.90 -2.79 7.10
N VAL A 48 -9.80 -2.38 7.98
CA VAL A 48 -9.52 -2.10 9.39
C VAL A 48 -10.18 -3.18 10.23
N ALA A 49 -9.48 -3.62 11.29
CA ALA A 49 -10.04 -4.59 12.21
C ALA A 49 -11.27 -4.01 12.92
N THR A 50 -12.35 -4.78 12.98
CA THR A 50 -13.53 -4.48 13.78
C THR A 50 -13.31 -4.86 15.25
N ASP A 51 -14.24 -4.48 16.13
CA ASP A 51 -14.12 -4.72 17.58
C ASP A 51 -14.02 -6.22 17.95
N ASP A 52 -14.54 -7.10 17.11
CA ASP A 52 -14.47 -8.56 17.26
C ASP A 52 -13.18 -9.16 16.64
N GLY A 53 -12.28 -8.32 16.13
CA GLY A 53 -11.02 -8.72 15.49
C GLY A 53 -11.18 -9.25 14.06
N SER A 54 -12.38 -9.16 13.45
CA SER A 54 -12.58 -9.50 12.05
C SER A 54 -12.27 -8.32 11.11
N TYR A 55 -12.27 -8.56 9.80
CA TYR A 55 -12.07 -7.54 8.78
C TYR A 55 -13.23 -7.58 7.79
N PRO A 56 -13.65 -6.43 7.21
CA PRO A 56 -14.72 -6.42 6.22
C PRO A 56 -14.38 -7.31 5.01
N VAL A 57 -15.35 -8.11 4.56
CA VAL A 57 -15.14 -9.22 3.61
C VAL A 57 -14.68 -8.78 2.21
N ASP A 58 -14.94 -7.52 1.85
CA ASP A 58 -14.60 -6.91 0.56
C ASP A 58 -13.20 -6.25 0.55
N THR A 59 -12.47 -6.34 1.67
CA THR A 59 -11.12 -5.77 1.84
C THR A 59 -10.03 -6.81 1.64
N VAL A 60 -8.78 -6.35 1.43
CA VAL A 60 -7.63 -7.26 1.28
C VAL A 60 -7.42 -8.12 2.53
N PHE A 61 -7.51 -7.55 3.72
CA PHE A 61 -7.37 -8.29 4.98
C PHE A 61 -8.55 -9.23 5.26
N GLY A 62 -9.77 -8.87 4.86
CA GLY A 62 -10.92 -9.77 4.93
C GLY A 62 -10.73 -11.02 4.07
N LEU A 63 -10.28 -10.86 2.83
CA LEU A 63 -9.97 -11.96 1.92
C LEU A 63 -8.82 -12.82 2.45
N ALA A 64 -7.77 -12.20 3.00
CA ALA A 64 -6.64 -12.90 3.60
C ALA A 64 -7.08 -13.73 4.81
N GLN A 65 -7.89 -13.16 5.71
CA GLN A 65 -8.42 -13.83 6.90
C GLN A 65 -9.31 -15.02 6.51
N ALA A 66 -10.20 -14.86 5.52
CA ALA A 66 -11.03 -15.94 5.01
C ALA A 66 -10.18 -17.11 4.47
N LYS A 67 -9.13 -16.80 3.70
CA LYS A 67 -8.20 -17.81 3.16
C LYS A 67 -7.41 -18.51 4.27
N LEU A 68 -6.93 -17.77 5.27
CA LEU A 68 -6.24 -18.33 6.42
C LEU A 68 -7.14 -19.29 7.22
N ASN A 69 -8.42 -18.92 7.42
CA ASN A 69 -9.39 -19.77 8.11
C ASN A 69 -9.70 -21.05 7.32
N ALA A 70 -9.73 -20.99 6.00
CA ALA A 70 -9.93 -22.16 5.15
C ALA A 70 -8.77 -23.17 5.22
N LEU A 71 -7.52 -22.70 5.40
CA LEU A 71 -6.32 -23.56 5.53
C LEU A 71 -6.19 -24.23 6.91
N ARG A 72 -6.96 -23.78 7.91
CA ARG A 72 -6.96 -24.33 9.27
C ARG A 72 -7.91 -25.53 9.44
N LYS A 73 -8.61 -25.93 8.39
CA LYS A 73 -9.43 -27.15 8.32
C LYS A 73 -8.61 -28.32 7.80
#